data_AF-A0A662GCE1-F1
#
_entry.id   AF-A0A662GCE1-F1
#
_cell.length_a   1.000
_cell.length_b   1.000
_cell.length_c   1.000
_cell.angle_alpha   90.00
_cell.angle_beta   90.00
_cell.angle_gamma   90.00
#
_symmetry.space_group_name_H-M   'P 1'
#
loop_
_entity.id
_entity.type
_entity.pdbx_description
1 polymer ?
#
loop_
_entity_poly.entity_id
_entity_poly.type
_entity_poly.pdbx_seq_one_letter_code
_entity_poly.pdbx_strand_id
1 'polypeptide(L)'
;PKSGRKIAFSLTDRIRYEHVLSILAMRIDSDTPHVIVANEVEPSIEELLRKYNVFTISFNRPKFSMLMSLPTKDIKQFTKMVTSEILRFLSTISGGSVT
;
A
#
# COMPACT_ATOMS: atom_id res chain seq x y z
N PRO A 1 6.69 -17.11 -20.16
CA PRO A 1 6.09 -16.50 -18.94
C PRO A 1 5.01 -15.49 -19.34
N LYS A 2 3.75 -15.69 -18.91
CA LYS A 2 2.66 -14.74 -19.19
C LYS A 2 3.04 -13.37 -18.60
N SER A 3 3.16 -12.37 -19.46
CA SER A 3 3.52 -10.99 -19.09
C SER A 3 2.38 -10.37 -18.26
N GLY A 4 2.42 -10.59 -16.94
CA GLY A 4 1.58 -9.88 -15.99
C GLY A 4 2.30 -8.61 -15.53
N ARG A 5 1.56 -7.51 -15.37
CA ARG A 5 2.09 -6.31 -14.72
C ARG A 5 2.55 -6.69 -13.30
N LYS A 6 3.83 -6.44 -12.99
CA LYS A 6 4.39 -6.70 -11.65
C LYS A 6 3.94 -5.59 -10.71
N ILE A 7 3.68 -5.95 -9.45
CA ILE A 7 3.34 -4.99 -8.38
C ILE A 7 4.22 -5.32 -7.19
N ALA A 8 4.89 -4.31 -6.65
CA ALA A 8 5.65 -4.45 -5.42
C ALA A 8 4.73 -4.25 -4.20
N PHE A 9 4.93 -5.05 -3.16
CA PHE A 9 4.21 -4.93 -1.90
C PHE A 9 5.19 -4.82 -0.73
N SER A 10 4.95 -3.89 0.17
CA SER A 10 5.72 -3.76 1.42
C SER A 10 4.81 -3.53 2.60
N LEU A 11 5.23 -4.04 3.76
CA LEU A 11 4.55 -3.87 5.03
C LEU A 11 5.50 -3.15 5.99
N THR A 12 5.02 -2.10 6.64
CA THR A 12 5.79 -1.37 7.67
C THR A 12 4.86 -0.89 8.77
N ASP A 13 5.40 -0.51 9.93
CA ASP A 13 4.58 0.06 11.00
C ASP A 13 4.31 1.55 10.72
N ARG A 14 5.33 2.30 10.28
CA ARG A 14 5.24 3.76 10.14
C ARG A 14 5.95 4.27 8.89
N ILE A 15 5.35 5.26 8.23
CA ILE A 15 5.95 6.01 7.13
C ILE A 15 6.01 7.49 7.50
N ARG A 16 7.24 8.04 7.48
CA ARG A 16 7.58 9.45 7.71
C ARG A 16 8.54 9.93 6.64
N TYR A 17 8.84 11.23 6.62
CA TYR A 17 9.81 11.84 5.68
C TYR A 17 11.14 11.07 5.58
N GLU A 18 11.70 10.62 6.71
CA GLU A 18 12.97 9.89 6.73
C GLU A 18 12.97 8.59 5.93
N HIS A 19 11.81 7.97 5.71
CA HIS A 19 11.69 6.68 5.02
C HIS A 19 11.52 6.81 3.50
N VAL A 20 11.17 8.00 3.00
CA VAL A 20 10.81 8.21 1.58
C VAL A 20 11.98 7.84 0.67
N LEU A 21 13.18 8.31 0.98
CA LEU A 21 14.35 8.05 0.15
C LEU A 21 14.65 6.54 0.06
N SER A 22 14.53 5.82 1.18
CA SER A 22 14.72 4.37 1.21
C SER A 22 13.66 3.63 0.40
N ILE A 23 12.39 4.04 0.50
CA ILE A 23 11.28 3.47 -0.28
C ILE A 23 11.54 3.63 -1.77
N LEU A 24 11.96 4.83 -2.21
CA LEU A 24 12.25 5.11 -3.61
C LEU A 24 13.51 4.38 -4.08
N ALA A 25 14.57 4.35 -3.27
CA ALA A 25 15.83 3.70 -3.62
C ALA A 25 15.74 2.17 -3.73
N MET A 26 14.83 1.53 -2.99
CA MET A 26 14.60 0.09 -3.10
C MET A 26 13.96 -0.32 -4.43
N ARG A 27 13.46 0.63 -5.23
CA ARG A 27 12.82 0.36 -6.50
C ARG A 27 13.83 0.48 -7.63
N ILE A 28 14.13 -0.66 -8.26
CA ILE A 28 14.98 -0.75 -9.46
C ILE A 28 14.26 -0.13 -10.67
N ASP A 29 12.93 -0.10 -10.65
CA ASP A 29 12.08 0.42 -11.72
C ASP A 29 10.96 1.31 -11.13
N SER A 30 10.91 2.56 -11.59
CA SER A 30 9.91 3.56 -11.19
C SER A 30 8.51 3.28 -11.77
N ASP A 31 8.42 2.46 -12.81
CA ASP A 31 7.16 2.16 -13.50
C ASP A 31 6.41 1.00 -12.86
N THR A 32 7.08 0.15 -12.08
CA THR A 32 6.45 -0.93 -11.33
C THR A 32 5.64 -0.34 -10.16
N PRO A 33 4.30 -0.42 -10.13
CA PRO A 33 3.50 0.12 -9.03
C PRO A 33 3.87 -0.52 -7.70
N HIS A 34 3.93 0.28 -6.64
CA HIS A 34 4.32 -0.19 -5.31
C HIS A 34 3.23 0.13 -4.29
N VAL A 35 2.68 -0.87 -3.64
CA VAL A 35 1.74 -0.72 -2.53
C VAL A 35 2.48 -0.89 -1.21
N ILE A 36 2.41 0.12 -0.35
CA ILE A 36 2.94 0.05 1.01
C ILE A 36 1.78 0.09 1.99
N VAL A 37 1.67 -0.98 2.75
CA VAL A 37 0.72 -1.07 3.83
C VAL A 37 1.41 -0.66 5.12
N ALA A 38 0.87 0.36 5.78
CA ALA A 38 1.40 0.88 7.02
C ALA A 38 0.31 1.10 8.08
N ASN A 39 0.69 1.02 9.35
CA ASN A 39 -0.23 1.34 10.44
C ASN A 39 -0.40 2.87 10.54
N GLU A 40 0.68 3.64 10.46
CA GLU A 40 0.63 5.12 10.43
C GLU A 40 1.39 5.66 9.21
N VAL A 41 0.76 6.60 8.49
CA VAL A 41 1.38 7.32 7.36
C VAL A 41 1.21 8.81 7.60
N GLU A 42 2.30 9.56 7.53
CA GLU A 42 2.24 11.01 7.59
C GLU A 42 1.53 11.57 6.34
N PRO A 43 0.47 12.40 6.47
CA PRO A 43 -0.35 12.83 5.33
C PRO A 43 0.43 13.56 4.22
N SER A 44 1.42 14.37 4.60
CA SER A 44 2.34 15.07 3.69
C SER A 44 3.13 14.11 2.79
N ILE A 45 3.38 12.89 3.27
CA ILE A 45 4.14 11.86 2.57
C ILE A 45 3.29 11.03 1.64
N GLU A 46 2.02 10.82 1.98
CA GLU A 46 1.09 10.11 1.11
C GLU A 46 0.98 10.78 -0.27
N GLU A 47 0.82 12.10 -0.31
CA GLU A 47 0.78 12.85 -1.56
C GLU A 47 2.10 12.76 -2.34
N LEU A 48 3.23 12.82 -1.64
CA LEU A 48 4.55 12.72 -2.24
C LEU A 48 4.77 11.34 -2.88
N LEU A 49 4.52 10.27 -2.14
CA LEU A 49 4.67 8.89 -2.60
C LEU A 49 3.75 8.58 -3.78
N ARG A 50 2.53 9.12 -3.78
CA ARG A 50 1.57 8.95 -4.89
C ARG A 50 2.11 9.48 -6.22
N LYS A 51 2.88 10.58 -6.21
CA LYS A 51 3.52 11.13 -7.43
C LYS A 51 4.56 10.18 -8.04
N TYR A 52 5.10 9.27 -7.25
CA TYR A 52 6.10 8.29 -7.69
C TYR A 52 5.50 6.89 -7.91
N ASN A 53 4.19 6.75 -8.14
CA ASN A 53 3.51 5.45 -8.27
C ASN A 53 3.63 4.56 -7.02
N VAL A 54 3.81 5.17 -5.85
CA VAL A 54 3.78 4.48 -4.56
C VAL A 54 2.46 4.79 -3.86
N PHE A 55 1.69 3.74 -3.55
CA PHE A 55 0.38 3.85 -2.95
C PHE A 55 0.46 3.39 -1.51
N THR A 56 0.06 4.24 -0.58
CA THR A 56 0.06 3.92 0.84
C THR A 56 -1.34 3.57 1.31
N ILE A 57 -1.48 2.45 2.02
CA ILE A 57 -2.70 2.10 2.73
C ILE A 57 -2.40 2.25 4.22
N SER A 58 -3.02 3.23 4.87
CA SER A 58 -2.89 3.45 6.30
C SER A 58 -4.07 2.84 7.06
N PHE A 59 -3.74 2.00 8.05
CA PHE A 59 -4.71 1.51 9.02
C PHE A 59 -4.54 2.32 10.31
N ASN A 60 -4.97 3.58 10.29
CA ASN A 60 -4.92 4.53 11.42
C ASN A 60 -5.52 4.00 12.74
N ARG A 61 -6.18 2.83 12.72
CA ARG A 61 -6.30 1.79 13.76
C ARG A 61 -7.12 0.61 13.20
N PRO A 62 -6.94 -0.63 13.72
CA PRO A 62 -6.05 -1.04 14.81
C PRO A 62 -4.66 -1.46 14.31
N LYS A 63 -3.65 -1.32 15.18
CA LYS A 63 -2.25 -1.67 14.89
C LYS A 63 -2.14 -3.11 14.38
N PHE A 64 -1.27 -3.38 13.40
CA PHE A 64 -1.04 -4.74 12.90
C PHE A 64 -0.72 -5.75 14.02
N SER A 65 -0.02 -5.31 15.07
CA SER A 65 0.25 -6.12 16.27
C SER A 65 -1.00 -6.53 17.04
N MET A 66 -2.08 -5.75 16.97
CA MET A 66 -3.36 -6.08 17.59
C MET A 66 -4.15 -7.11 16.77
N LEU A 67 -3.87 -7.29 15.48
CA LEU A 67 -4.57 -8.28 14.64
C LEU A 67 -4.40 -9.71 15.16
N MET A 68 -3.26 -10.02 15.79
CA MET A 68 -3.01 -11.32 16.43
C MET A 68 -3.89 -11.54 17.67
N SER A 69 -4.35 -10.46 18.31
CA SER A 69 -5.18 -10.49 19.53
C SER A 69 -6.67 -10.26 19.26
N LEU A 70 -7.05 -9.97 18.01
CA LEU A 70 -8.43 -9.67 17.65
C LEU A 70 -9.26 -10.95 17.53
N PRO A 71 -10.54 -10.92 17.94
CA PRO A 71 -11.51 -11.95 17.60
C PRO A 71 -11.52 -12.23 16.10
N THR A 72 -11.73 -13.49 15.71
CA THR A 72 -11.71 -13.94 14.31
C THR A 72 -12.70 -13.19 13.41
N LYS A 73 -13.77 -12.64 13.98
CA LYS A 73 -14.75 -11.79 13.29
C LYS A 73 -14.15 -10.47 12.82
N ASP A 74 -13.35 -9.83 13.67
CA ASP A 74 -12.74 -8.53 13.39
C ASP A 74 -11.58 -8.68 12.39
N ILE A 75 -10.86 -9.80 12.45
CA ILE A 75 -9.86 -10.17 11.44
C ILE A 75 -10.52 -10.32 10.06
N LYS A 76 -11.66 -11.01 9.97
CA LYS A 76 -12.38 -11.14 8.68
C LYS A 76 -12.82 -9.79 8.13
N GLN A 77 -13.27 -8.88 8.98
CA GLN A 77 -13.69 -7.54 8.58
C GLN A 77 -12.48 -6.69 8.12
N PHE A 78 -11.36 -6.77 8.83
CA PHE A 78 -10.10 -6.15 8.44
C PHE A 78 -9.60 -6.67 7.09
N THR A 79 -9.55 -7.99 6.89
CA THR A 79 -9.12 -8.60 5.62
C THR A 79 -10.03 -8.16 4.47
N LYS A 80 -11.35 -8.06 4.69
CA LYS A 80 -12.28 -7.52 3.68
C LYS A 80 -11.93 -6.07 3.32
N MET A 81 -11.67 -5.22 4.31
CA MET A 81 -11.31 -3.81 4.11
C MET A 81 -9.98 -3.67 3.32
N VAL A 82 -8.95 -4.42 3.71
CA VAL A 82 -7.65 -4.44 3.01
C VAL A 82 -7.85 -4.91 1.56
N THR A 83 -8.60 -5.99 1.37
CA THR A 83 -8.85 -6.57 0.04
C THR A 83 -9.63 -5.61 -0.84
N SER A 84 -10.65 -4.91 -0.31
CA SER A 84 -11.40 -3.91 -1.09
C SER A 84 -10.52 -2.75 -1.54
N GLU A 85 -9.61 -2.29 -0.69
CA GLU A 85 -8.72 -1.17 -1.03
C GLU A 85 -7.66 -1.59 -2.07
N ILE A 86 -7.12 -2.80 -1.95
CA ILE A 86 -6.24 -3.38 -2.98
C ILE A 86 -7.00 -3.55 -4.29
N LEU A 87 -8.23 -4.06 -4.28
CA LEU A 87 -9.03 -4.24 -5.51
C LEU A 87 -9.38 -2.90 -6.18
N ARG A 88 -9.71 -1.87 -5.38
CA ARG A 88 -9.94 -0.51 -5.87
C ARG A 88 -8.67 0.10 -6.48
N PHE A 89 -7.52 -0.16 -5.89
CA PHE A 89 -6.24 0.24 -6.45
C PHE A 89 -5.97 -0.44 -7.80
N LEU A 90 -6.13 -1.77 -7.86
CA LEU A 90 -5.95 -2.54 -9.09
C LEU A 90 -6.90 -2.09 -10.21
N SER A 91 -8.16 -1.76 -9.88
CA SER A 91 -9.11 -1.26 -10.87
C SER A 91 -8.68 0.10 -11.44
N THR A 92 -8.12 0.98 -10.60
CA THR A 92 -7.58 2.29 -11.02
C THR A 92 -6.42 2.14 -12.01
N ILE A 93 -5.52 1.16 -11.80
CA ILE A 93 -4.41 0.88 -12.74
C ILE A 93 -4.93 0.25 -14.05
N SER A 94 -5.98 -0.57 -13.98
CA SER A 94 -6.58 -1.19 -15.17
C SER A 94 -7.42 -0.21 -16.01
N GLY A 95 -8.00 0.81 -15.39
CA GLY A 95 -8.83 1.84 -16.04
C GLY A 95 -8.03 2.97 -16.72
N GLY A 96 -6.73 3.10 -16.43
CA GLY A 96 -5.83 4.09 -17.04
C GLY A 96 -5.39 3.79 -18.47
N SER A 97 -6.09 2.90 -19.19
CA SER A 97 -5.88 2.69 -20.63
C SER A 97 -6.85 3.56 -21.41
N VAL A 98 -6.64 4.87 -21.42
CA VAL A 98 -7.29 5.78 -22.37
C VAL A 98 -6.23 6.70 -22.95
N THR A 99 -5.96 6.46 -24.24
CA THR A 99 -5.29 7.28 -25.27
C THR A 99 -3.89 7.81 -25.00
#